data_AF-A0A5M5N3N7-F1
#
_entry.id   AF-A0A5M5N3N7-F1
#
_cell.length_a   1.000
_cell.length_b   1.000
_cell.length_c   1.000
_cell.angle_alpha   90.00
_cell.angle_beta   90.00
_cell.angle_gamma   90.00
#
_symmetry.space_group_name_H-M   'P 1'
#
loop_
_entity.id
_entity.type
_entity.pdbx_description
1 polymer ?
#
loop_
_entity_poly.entity_id
_entity_poly.type
_entity_poly.pdbx_seq_one_letter_code
_entity_poly.pdbx_strand_id
1 'polypeptide(L)'
;MRDTKLPFKEYTVMSNNLIQNLNCSDVYRTYTLLLTADKDSLETNTTLKQLAGFVGEELDNYKKSKSTLSFNDKLRATGEVVIRDIDSKRKDRHWTMYRFNQVEPGNYRRIGREFYDTYNTLDLKLRGFILKLFSVTEPHSHVIKLSSIRKLKELIHMGHSTISRYIEQLKDLDLLDEIGDCLILKVKGLIIDQPKDKQVKKLIAMFDHMIDFNESNNKPLSRECMIYKKYKENGFKDVKNIHAFMKSIQAGTVGRKRPVKEDIPYEIIL
;
A
#
# COMPACT_ATOMS: atom_id res chain seq x y z
N MET A 1 13.32 28.07 15.71
CA MET A 1 12.12 27.23 15.96
C MET A 1 12.60 25.95 16.60
N ARG A 2 11.96 25.44 17.65
CA ARG A 2 12.35 24.13 18.21
C ARG A 2 12.12 23.10 17.11
N ASP A 3 13.16 22.36 16.74
CA ASP A 3 13.06 21.18 15.88
C ASP A 3 12.24 20.11 16.59
N THR A 4 10.92 20.28 16.59
CA THR A 4 9.99 19.24 17.06
C THR A 4 10.12 18.08 16.09
N LYS A 5 10.88 17.07 16.50
CA LYS A 5 11.02 15.80 15.78
C LYS A 5 9.62 15.25 15.51
N LEU A 6 9.22 15.25 14.24
CA LEU A 6 7.93 14.69 13.82
C LEU A 6 7.85 13.21 14.25
N PRO A 7 6.66 12.72 14.65
CA PRO A 7 6.47 11.34 15.12
C PRO A 7 6.46 10.33 13.95
N PHE A 8 7.17 10.63 12.87
CA PHE A 8 7.16 9.84 11.65
C PHE A 8 8.22 8.76 11.66
N LYS A 9 7.82 7.54 11.30
CA LYS A 9 8.75 6.49 10.89
C LYS A 9 9.38 6.80 9.53
N GLU A 10 10.49 6.13 9.21
CA GLU A 10 11.25 6.34 7.98
C GLU A 10 10.49 5.94 6.71
N TYR A 11 9.60 4.96 6.79
CA TYR A 11 8.71 4.57 5.71
C TYR A 11 7.47 3.87 6.25
N THR A 12 6.41 3.87 5.45
CA THR A 12 5.22 3.07 5.72
C THR A 12 4.91 2.11 4.59
N VAL A 13 4.04 1.15 4.90
CA VAL A 13 3.44 0.24 3.93
C VAL A 13 1.96 0.60 3.82
N MET A 14 1.46 0.78 2.60
CA MET A 14 0.08 1.15 2.33
C MET A 14 -0.54 0.17 1.33
N SER A 15 -1.71 -0.37 1.66
CA SER A 15 -2.47 -1.27 0.79
C SER A 15 -2.85 -0.56 -0.52
N ASN A 16 -2.74 -1.25 -1.65
CA ASN A 16 -3.22 -0.70 -2.93
C ASN A 16 -4.73 -0.45 -2.88
N ASN A 17 -5.49 -1.26 -2.13
CA ASN A 17 -6.93 -1.08 -1.97
C ASN A 17 -7.27 0.27 -1.31
N LEU A 18 -6.48 0.68 -0.29
CA LEU A 18 -6.59 2.02 0.30
C LEU A 18 -6.29 3.12 -0.72
N ILE A 19 -5.18 2.96 -1.46
CA ILE A 19 -4.73 3.97 -2.44
C ILE A 19 -5.76 4.14 -3.58
N GLN A 20 -6.35 3.04 -4.02
CA GLN A 20 -7.24 3.03 -5.18
C GLN A 20 -8.64 3.52 -4.83
N ASN A 21 -9.19 3.15 -3.67
CA ASN A 21 -10.57 3.49 -3.29
C ASN A 21 -10.74 4.87 -2.65
N LEU A 22 -9.68 5.47 -2.11
CA LEU A 22 -9.74 6.83 -1.58
C LEU A 22 -9.52 7.87 -2.70
N ASN A 23 -10.06 9.08 -2.57
CA ASN A 23 -9.67 10.18 -3.47
C ASN A 23 -8.24 10.65 -3.17
N CYS A 24 -7.62 11.42 -4.07
CA CYS A 24 -6.22 11.84 -3.90
C CYS A 24 -5.91 12.48 -2.54
N SER A 25 -6.70 13.46 -2.11
CA SER A 25 -6.46 14.13 -0.82
C SER A 25 -6.49 13.13 0.33
N ASP A 26 -7.50 12.25 0.34
CA ASP A 26 -7.63 11.24 1.37
C ASP A 26 -6.51 10.18 1.30
N VAL A 27 -6.02 9.81 0.11
CA VAL A 27 -4.83 8.95 -0.03
C VAL A 27 -3.61 9.55 0.68
N TYR A 28 -3.33 10.84 0.46
CA TYR A 28 -2.18 11.48 1.10
C TYR A 28 -2.38 11.68 2.61
N ARG A 29 -3.59 12.02 3.05
CA ARG A 29 -3.96 12.07 4.48
C ARG A 29 -3.72 10.70 5.14
N THR A 30 -4.14 9.61 4.50
CA THR A 30 -3.94 8.25 4.99
C THR A 30 -2.46 7.86 5.02
N TYR A 31 -1.67 8.19 3.99
CA TYR A 31 -0.22 8.00 4.01
C TYR A 31 0.44 8.72 5.19
N THR A 32 0.07 9.98 5.43
CA THR A 32 0.61 10.80 6.52
C THR A 32 0.22 10.23 7.89
N LEU A 33 -1.03 9.76 8.04
CA LEU A 33 -1.49 9.08 9.26
C LEU A 33 -0.75 7.75 9.47
N LEU A 34 -0.48 7.01 8.41
CA LEU A 34 0.31 5.77 8.45
C LEU A 34 1.76 6.01 8.89
N LEU A 35 2.36 7.16 8.57
CA LEU A 35 3.69 7.53 9.07
C LEU A 35 3.72 7.70 10.58
N THR A 36 2.61 8.03 11.24
CA THR A 36 2.51 8.14 12.69
C THR A 36 2.12 6.84 13.39
N ALA A 37 1.86 5.78 12.62
CA ALA A 37 1.49 4.48 13.16
C ALA A 37 2.71 3.67 13.59
N ASP A 38 2.56 3.01 14.73
CA ASP A 38 3.53 2.06 15.26
C ASP A 38 3.86 0.98 14.21
N LYS A 39 5.13 0.55 14.21
CA LYS A 39 5.63 -0.37 13.18
C LYS A 39 5.05 -1.77 13.31
N ASP A 40 4.77 -2.22 14.54
CA ASP A 40 4.40 -3.59 14.83
C ASP A 40 2.89 -3.73 14.98
N SER A 41 2.26 -2.84 15.77
CA SER A 41 0.82 -2.90 16.00
C SER A 41 0.00 -2.32 14.83
N LEU A 42 0.61 -1.46 14.01
CA LEU A 42 -0.05 -0.66 12.98
C LEU A 42 -1.13 0.26 13.55
N GLU A 43 -0.97 0.67 14.81
CA GLU A 43 -1.89 1.55 15.52
C GLU A 43 -1.36 2.97 15.64
N THR A 44 -2.26 3.95 15.60
CA THR A 44 -1.97 5.35 15.91
C THR A 44 -3.16 6.03 16.55
N ASN A 45 -2.88 6.90 17.52
CA ASN A 45 -3.87 7.78 18.15
C ASN A 45 -3.74 9.24 17.68
N THR A 46 -3.08 9.48 16.54
CA THR A 46 -2.96 10.80 15.94
C THR A 46 -4.35 11.40 15.73
N THR A 47 -4.58 12.56 16.35
CA THR A 47 -5.84 13.28 16.22
C THR A 47 -5.99 13.85 14.80
N LEU A 48 -7.23 14.06 14.34
CA LEU A 48 -7.48 14.73 13.07
C LEU A 48 -6.87 16.14 13.01
N LYS A 49 -6.79 16.85 14.14
CA LYS A 49 -6.15 18.17 14.22
C LYS A 49 -4.64 18.08 13.98
N GLN A 50 -3.97 17.09 14.58
CA GLN A 50 -2.54 16.85 14.31
C GLN A 50 -2.33 16.45 12.86
N LEU A 51 -3.15 15.54 12.32
CA LEU A 51 -3.07 15.12 10.94
C LEU A 51 -3.25 16.29 9.97
N ALA A 52 -4.23 17.16 10.22
CA ALA A 52 -4.47 18.38 9.45
C ALA A 52 -3.23 19.29 9.45
N GLY A 53 -2.62 19.49 10.63
CA GLY A 53 -1.37 20.24 10.77
C GLY A 53 -0.19 19.61 10.02
N PHE A 54 -0.08 18.28 10.01
CA PHE A 54 0.95 17.57 9.25
C PHE A 54 0.76 17.69 7.74
N VAL A 55 -0.49 17.66 7.26
CA VAL A 55 -0.80 17.71 5.83
C VAL A 55 -0.78 19.14 5.29
N GLY A 56 -0.98 20.14 6.15
CA GLY A 56 -1.10 21.56 5.78
C GLY A 56 -2.52 21.93 5.37
N GLU A 57 -3.53 21.32 6.00
CA GLU A 57 -4.94 21.60 5.75
C GLU A 57 -5.68 22.00 7.03
N GLU A 58 -6.87 22.57 6.88
CA GLU A 58 -7.79 22.84 7.99
C GLU A 58 -8.53 21.58 8.45
N LEU A 59 -8.81 21.50 9.76
CA LEU A 59 -9.55 20.39 10.38
C LEU A 59 -10.94 20.16 9.76
N ASP A 60 -11.58 21.22 9.27
CA ASP A 60 -12.91 21.14 8.67
C ASP A 60 -12.94 20.26 7.40
N ASN A 61 -11.81 20.10 6.70
CA ASN A 61 -11.70 19.22 5.54
C ASN A 61 -11.84 17.72 5.85
N TYR A 62 -11.80 17.35 7.13
CA TYR A 62 -11.95 15.98 7.61
C TYR A 62 -13.37 15.67 8.06
N LYS A 63 -14.20 16.70 8.28
CA LYS A 63 -15.57 16.55 8.78
C LYS A 63 -16.53 16.13 7.67
N LYS A 64 -17.64 15.53 8.07
CA LYS A 64 -18.76 15.22 7.18
C LYS A 64 -19.41 16.53 6.72
N SER A 65 -19.83 16.57 5.46
CA SER A 65 -20.68 17.64 4.91
C SER A 65 -22.01 17.06 4.42
N LYS A 66 -22.90 17.92 3.91
CA LYS A 66 -24.21 17.49 3.38
C LYS A 66 -24.10 16.47 2.24
N SER A 67 -23.03 16.54 1.44
CA SER A 67 -22.83 15.69 0.26
C SER A 67 -21.60 14.77 0.34
N THR A 68 -20.78 14.89 1.39
CA THR A 68 -19.53 14.11 1.51
C THR A 68 -19.39 13.46 2.88
N LEU A 69 -19.01 12.19 2.88
CA LEU A 69 -18.60 11.46 4.08
C LEU A 69 -17.40 12.13 4.77
N SER A 70 -17.27 11.94 6.08
CA SER A 70 -16.06 12.36 6.81
C SER A 70 -14.84 11.53 6.37
N PHE A 71 -13.63 12.00 6.69
CA PHE A 71 -12.41 11.23 6.43
C PHE A 71 -12.46 9.85 7.09
N ASN A 72 -12.91 9.78 8.36
CA ASN A 72 -13.02 8.53 9.10
C ASN A 72 -14.06 7.58 8.48
N ASP A 73 -15.19 8.11 8.00
CA ASP A 73 -16.22 7.28 7.35
C ASP A 73 -15.72 6.70 6.02
N LYS A 74 -14.97 7.49 5.24
CA LYS A 74 -14.32 7.01 4.02
C LYS A 74 -13.29 5.93 4.32
N LEU A 75 -12.48 6.09 5.37
CA LEU A 75 -11.55 5.06 5.83
C LEU A 75 -12.27 3.77 6.22
N ARG A 76 -13.33 3.86 7.03
CA ARG A 76 -14.14 2.68 7.40
C ARG A 76 -14.73 1.98 6.19
N ALA A 77 -15.22 2.74 5.21
CA ALA A 77 -15.81 2.20 3.98
C ALA A 77 -14.82 1.37 3.14
N THR A 78 -13.51 1.57 3.31
CA THR A 78 -12.51 0.73 2.63
C THR A 78 -12.40 -0.68 3.23
N GLY A 79 -12.83 -0.89 4.49
CA GLY A 79 -12.60 -2.13 5.23
C GLY A 79 -11.15 -2.38 5.64
N GLU A 80 -10.23 -1.45 5.37
CA GLU A 80 -8.79 -1.59 5.59
C GLU A 80 -8.30 -0.95 6.90
N VAL A 81 -9.17 -0.21 7.58
CA VAL A 81 -8.85 0.50 8.83
C VAL A 81 -9.97 0.32 9.83
N VAL A 82 -9.61 -0.17 11.02
CA VAL A 82 -10.50 -0.21 12.18
C VAL A 82 -10.31 1.07 12.97
N ILE A 83 -11.38 1.83 13.16
CA ILE A 83 -11.37 3.10 13.90
C ILE A 83 -12.22 2.94 15.15
N ARG A 84 -11.61 3.12 16.33
CA ARG A 84 -12.28 3.00 17.63
C ARG A 84 -12.14 4.29 18.40
N ASP A 85 -13.25 4.80 18.93
CA ASP A 85 -13.22 5.88 19.91
C ASP A 85 -13.05 5.25 21.29
N ILE A 86 -11.95 5.58 21.96
CA ILE A 86 -11.60 5.06 23.28
C ILE A 86 -11.97 6.13 24.31
N ASP A 87 -12.89 5.75 25.19
CA ASP A 87 -13.27 6.52 26.36
C ASP A 87 -12.67 5.86 27.61
N SER A 88 -11.68 6.51 28.22
CA SER A 88 -11.07 6.01 29.46
C SER A 88 -11.89 6.28 30.73
N LYS A 89 -13.12 6.83 30.60
CA LYS A 89 -14.01 7.27 31.69
C LYS A 89 -13.40 8.36 32.58
N ARG A 90 -12.26 8.93 32.21
CA ARG A 90 -11.62 10.10 32.84
C ARG A 90 -11.81 11.29 31.90
N LYS A 91 -12.14 12.46 32.49
CA LYS A 91 -12.55 13.69 31.80
C LYS A 91 -11.66 14.16 30.63
N ASP A 92 -10.40 13.72 30.58
CA ASP A 92 -9.38 14.27 29.69
C ASP A 92 -8.77 13.24 28.72
N ARG A 93 -9.41 12.08 28.56
CA ARG A 93 -8.82 10.95 27.85
C ARG A 93 -9.87 10.24 27.00
N HIS A 94 -10.40 11.01 26.05
CA HIS A 94 -11.09 10.51 24.87
C HIS A 94 -10.14 10.63 23.68
N TRP A 95 -9.88 9.53 22.97
CA TRP A 95 -9.08 9.59 21.75
C TRP A 95 -9.58 8.58 20.73
N THR A 96 -9.39 8.90 19.45
CA THR A 96 -9.64 7.97 18.36
C THR A 96 -8.38 7.15 18.11
N MET A 97 -8.51 5.83 18.11
CA MET A 97 -7.46 4.89 17.73
C MET A 97 -7.73 4.37 16.33
N TYR A 98 -6.73 4.48 15.46
CA TYR A 98 -6.73 3.93 14.12
C TYR A 98 -5.84 2.69 14.11
N ARG A 99 -6.38 1.55 13.69
CA ARG A 99 -5.62 0.32 13.45
C ARG A 99 -5.72 -0.07 11.99
N PHE A 100 -4.59 -0.05 11.29
CA PHE A 100 -4.53 -0.47 9.89
C PHE A 100 -4.43 -2.00 9.79
N ASN A 101 -5.10 -2.57 8.79
CA ASN A 101 -4.96 -3.99 8.49
C ASN A 101 -3.56 -4.32 8.01
N GLN A 102 -3.12 -5.55 8.32
CA GLN A 102 -1.91 -6.11 7.73
C GLN A 102 -2.12 -6.27 6.22
N VAL A 103 -1.17 -5.78 5.43
CA VAL A 103 -1.27 -5.79 3.97
C VAL A 103 -1.03 -7.18 3.39
N GLU A 104 -1.75 -7.52 2.32
CA GLU A 104 -1.50 -8.77 1.60
C GLU A 104 -0.21 -8.67 0.77
N PRO A 105 0.66 -9.71 0.78
CA PRO A 105 1.87 -9.71 -0.02
C PRO A 105 1.59 -9.41 -1.50
N GLY A 106 2.15 -8.32 -2.02
CA GLY A 106 2.03 -7.92 -3.44
C GLY A 106 0.85 -7.03 -3.75
N ASN A 107 0.04 -6.70 -2.74
CA ASN A 107 -1.04 -5.74 -2.87
C ASN A 107 -0.79 -4.49 -2.03
N TYR A 108 0.44 -3.97 -2.06
CA TYR A 108 0.84 -2.79 -1.30
C TYR A 108 1.93 -1.99 -2.01
N ARG A 109 2.16 -0.78 -1.51
CA ARG A 109 3.34 0.04 -1.82
C ARG A 109 4.04 0.48 -0.54
N ARG A 110 5.38 0.56 -0.62
CA ARG A 110 6.21 1.16 0.41
C ARG A 110 6.50 2.61 0.05
N ILE A 111 6.25 3.50 1.00
CA ILE A 111 6.37 4.94 0.80
C ILE A 111 7.23 5.48 1.93
N GLY A 112 8.41 5.97 1.58
CA GLY A 112 9.36 6.60 2.48
C GLY A 112 8.87 7.95 2.97
N ARG A 113 9.33 8.35 4.15
CA ARG A 113 9.16 9.70 4.72
C ARG A 113 9.76 10.77 3.82
N GLU A 114 10.79 10.43 3.05
CA GLU A 114 11.40 11.34 2.06
C GLU A 114 10.34 11.92 1.10
N PHE A 115 9.28 11.17 0.76
CA PHE A 115 8.18 11.69 -0.06
C PHE A 115 7.43 12.83 0.65
N TYR A 116 7.19 12.70 1.96
CA TYR A 116 6.64 13.78 2.77
C TYR A 116 7.60 14.98 2.83
N ASP A 117 8.86 14.75 3.21
CA ASP A 117 9.82 15.83 3.46
C ASP A 117 10.16 16.62 2.18
N THR A 118 10.19 15.95 1.01
CA THR A 118 10.56 16.57 -0.28
C THR A 118 9.41 17.34 -0.92
N TYR A 119 8.18 16.85 -0.81
CA TYR A 119 7.04 17.33 -1.61
C TYR A 119 5.94 17.97 -0.75
N ASN A 120 6.22 18.37 0.48
CA ASN A 120 5.24 18.99 1.39
C ASN A 120 4.61 20.30 0.86
N THR A 121 5.29 21.00 -0.06
CA THR A 121 4.79 22.21 -0.73
C THR A 121 3.94 21.92 -1.97
N LEU A 122 3.95 20.70 -2.49
CA LEU A 122 3.16 20.31 -3.65
C LEU A 122 1.66 20.30 -3.29
N ASP A 123 0.80 20.60 -4.27
CA ASP A 123 -0.65 20.48 -4.08
C ASP A 123 -1.02 19.09 -3.52
N LEU A 124 -1.91 19.08 -2.55
CA LEU A 124 -2.27 17.85 -1.83
C LEU A 124 -2.86 16.79 -2.77
N LYS A 125 -3.69 17.19 -3.74
CA LYS A 125 -4.29 16.26 -4.69
C LYS A 125 -3.24 15.72 -5.65
N LEU A 126 -2.24 16.52 -6.03
CA LEU A 126 -1.09 16.02 -6.80
C LEU A 126 -0.26 15.02 -6.00
N ARG A 127 0.03 15.28 -4.73
CA ARG A 127 0.73 14.30 -3.85
C ARG A 127 -0.04 12.98 -3.76
N GLY A 128 -1.36 13.05 -3.56
CA GLY A 128 -2.22 11.86 -3.57
C GLY A 128 -2.30 11.16 -4.93
N PHE A 129 -2.27 11.93 -6.02
CA PHE A 129 -2.28 11.40 -7.38
C PHE A 129 -0.99 10.64 -7.69
N ILE A 130 0.16 11.14 -7.26
CA ILE A 130 1.45 10.43 -7.36
C ILE A 130 1.36 9.06 -6.69
N LEU A 131 0.78 8.97 -5.49
CA LEU A 131 0.62 7.68 -4.80
C LEU A 131 -0.34 6.74 -5.55
N LYS A 132 -1.41 7.27 -6.14
CA LYS A 132 -2.31 6.51 -7.02
C LYS A 132 -1.59 5.97 -8.25
N LEU A 133 -0.82 6.80 -8.96
CA LEU A 133 0.03 6.37 -10.07
C LEU A 133 1.03 5.31 -9.62
N PHE A 134 1.66 5.50 -8.45
CA PHE A 134 2.61 4.52 -7.93
C PHE A 134 1.97 3.16 -7.67
N SER A 135 0.71 3.11 -7.19
CA SER A 135 0.00 1.86 -6.94
C SER A 135 -0.15 0.97 -8.20
N VAL A 136 -0.21 1.59 -9.38
CA VAL A 136 -0.41 0.90 -10.67
C VAL A 136 0.88 0.74 -11.49
N THR A 137 2.03 1.13 -10.95
CA THR A 137 3.32 0.90 -11.62
C THR A 137 3.57 -0.60 -11.82
N GLU A 138 4.26 -0.93 -12.90
CA GLU A 138 4.75 -2.27 -13.16
C GLU A 138 5.62 -2.74 -11.96
N PRO A 139 5.56 -4.03 -11.60
CA PRO A 139 6.36 -4.57 -10.50
C PRO A 139 7.82 -4.16 -10.60
N HIS A 140 8.42 -3.86 -9.45
CA HIS A 140 9.85 -3.56 -9.34
C HIS A 140 10.32 -2.32 -10.14
N SER A 141 9.39 -1.41 -10.47
CA SER A 141 9.70 -0.23 -11.29
C SER A 141 8.89 1.01 -10.89
N HIS A 142 9.24 2.14 -11.48
CA HIS A 142 8.46 3.38 -11.46
C HIS A 142 7.65 3.59 -12.75
N VAL A 143 7.55 2.55 -13.59
CA VAL A 143 6.98 2.64 -14.94
C VAL A 143 5.51 2.29 -14.92
N ILE A 144 4.69 3.04 -15.66
CA ILE A 144 3.27 2.80 -15.86
C ILE A 144 3.05 2.68 -17.37
N LYS A 145 2.57 1.53 -17.84
CA LYS A 145 2.27 1.35 -19.27
C LYS A 145 1.02 2.16 -19.67
N LEU A 146 1.07 2.92 -20.76
CA LEU A 146 -0.03 3.72 -21.32
C LEU A 146 -1.23 2.86 -21.74
N SER A 147 -1.00 1.61 -22.14
CA SER A 147 -2.08 0.62 -22.34
C SER A 147 -2.89 0.34 -21.05
N SER A 148 -2.28 0.58 -19.88
CA SER A 148 -2.92 0.59 -18.57
C SER A 148 -3.63 1.93 -18.27
N ILE A 149 -3.37 3.02 -19.01
CA ILE A 149 -4.00 4.34 -18.78
C ILE A 149 -5.47 4.37 -19.19
N ARG A 150 -5.86 3.66 -20.24
CA ARG A 150 -7.29 3.46 -20.55
C ARG A 150 -8.01 2.75 -19.40
N LYS A 151 -7.30 1.85 -18.69
CA LYS A 151 -7.77 1.16 -17.48
C LYS A 151 -7.52 1.95 -16.19
N LEU A 152 -6.71 3.00 -16.23
CA LEU A 152 -6.34 3.79 -15.05
C LEU A 152 -7.57 4.46 -14.45
N LYS A 153 -8.50 4.94 -15.29
CA LYS A 153 -9.81 5.40 -14.80
C LYS A 153 -10.50 4.37 -13.90
N GLU A 154 -10.51 3.11 -14.31
CA GLU A 154 -11.13 2.01 -13.56
C GLU A 154 -10.32 1.67 -12.30
N LEU A 155 -8.99 1.71 -12.39
CA LEU A 155 -8.09 1.32 -11.30
C LEU A 155 -7.95 2.37 -10.21
N ILE A 156 -7.97 3.67 -10.54
CA ILE A 156 -7.78 4.76 -9.56
C ILE A 156 -9.04 5.61 -9.35
N HIS A 157 -10.16 5.21 -9.97
CA HIS A 157 -11.49 5.81 -9.86
C HIS A 157 -11.50 7.34 -10.09
N MET A 158 -10.86 7.78 -11.19
CA MET A 158 -10.72 9.19 -11.51
C MET A 158 -11.12 9.51 -12.96
N GLY A 159 -11.75 10.67 -13.18
CA GLY A 159 -12.16 11.13 -14.50
C GLY A 159 -10.97 11.44 -15.44
N HIS A 160 -11.14 11.18 -16.74
CA HIS A 160 -10.10 11.34 -17.76
C HIS A 160 -9.51 12.76 -17.81
N SER A 161 -10.34 13.79 -17.72
CA SER A 161 -9.89 15.19 -17.75
C SER A 161 -8.98 15.51 -16.56
N THR A 162 -9.33 15.03 -15.37
CA THR A 162 -8.52 15.21 -14.15
C THR A 162 -7.20 14.46 -14.25
N ILE A 163 -7.22 13.20 -14.72
CA ILE A 163 -6.00 12.41 -14.94
C ILE A 163 -5.06 13.13 -15.89
N SER A 164 -5.57 13.58 -17.04
CA SER A 164 -4.77 14.25 -18.08
C SER A 164 -4.16 15.55 -17.53
N ARG A 165 -4.97 16.37 -16.84
CA ARG A 165 -4.49 17.60 -16.21
C ARG A 165 -3.39 17.34 -15.19
N TYR A 166 -3.53 16.33 -14.33
CA TYR A 166 -2.51 16.01 -13.34
C TYR A 166 -1.25 15.40 -13.95
N ILE A 167 -1.36 14.62 -15.02
CA ILE A 167 -0.19 14.12 -15.76
C ILE A 167 0.62 15.30 -16.32
N GLU A 168 -0.02 16.24 -17.00
CA GLU A 168 0.66 17.44 -17.53
C GLU A 168 1.31 18.26 -16.41
N GLN A 169 0.59 18.49 -15.30
CA GLN A 169 1.18 19.19 -14.15
C GLN A 169 2.41 18.47 -13.57
N LEU A 170 2.42 17.14 -13.52
CA LEU A 170 3.58 16.39 -13.05
C LEU A 170 4.75 16.41 -14.06
N LYS A 171 4.46 16.48 -15.37
CA LYS A 171 5.46 16.67 -16.42
C LYS A 171 6.11 18.05 -16.34
N ASP A 172 5.31 19.09 -16.17
CA ASP A 172 5.80 20.48 -16.00
C ASP A 172 6.71 20.64 -14.77
N LEU A 173 6.51 19.81 -13.75
CA LEU A 173 7.30 19.78 -12.52
C LEU A 173 8.51 18.82 -12.58
N ASP A 174 8.76 18.18 -13.72
CA ASP A 174 9.79 17.15 -13.90
C ASP A 174 9.66 15.93 -12.96
N LEU A 175 8.43 15.63 -12.52
CA LEU A 175 8.12 14.51 -11.62
C LEU A 175 7.63 13.27 -12.37
N LEU A 176 7.37 13.39 -13.67
CA LEU A 176 6.83 12.36 -14.52
C LEU A 176 7.34 12.56 -15.94
N ASP A 177 7.98 11.54 -16.51
CA ASP A 177 8.35 11.52 -17.93
C ASP A 177 7.35 10.67 -18.72
N GLU A 178 7.10 11.04 -19.97
CA GLU A 178 6.35 10.25 -20.94
C GLU A 178 7.28 9.83 -22.07
N ILE A 179 7.53 8.52 -22.19
CA ILE A 179 8.44 7.95 -23.19
C ILE A 179 7.70 6.84 -23.93
N GLY A 180 7.35 7.10 -25.20
CA GLY A 180 6.55 6.19 -26.00
C GLY A 180 5.24 5.86 -25.32
N ASP A 181 4.95 4.56 -25.15
CA ASP A 181 3.75 4.07 -24.46
C ASP A 181 3.95 3.86 -22.95
N CYS A 182 4.83 4.63 -22.30
CA CYS A 182 5.07 4.53 -20.86
C CYS A 182 5.13 5.91 -20.19
N LEU A 183 4.64 5.97 -18.96
CA LEU A 183 4.96 7.03 -18.00
C LEU A 183 5.99 6.53 -16.99
N ILE A 184 6.90 7.40 -16.57
CA ILE A 184 7.98 7.07 -15.62
C ILE A 184 7.92 8.07 -14.46
N LEU A 185 7.61 7.59 -13.26
CA LEU A 185 7.63 8.43 -12.05
C LEU A 185 9.06 8.75 -11.63
N LYS A 186 9.36 10.03 -11.45
CA LYS A 186 10.66 10.57 -11.00
C LYS A 186 10.60 11.12 -9.58
N VAL A 187 9.75 10.50 -8.75
CA VAL A 187 9.43 10.98 -7.41
C VAL A 187 10.26 10.27 -6.36
N LYS A 188 10.92 11.04 -5.49
CA LYS A 188 11.68 10.54 -4.33
C LYS A 188 10.78 9.96 -3.23
N GLY A 189 11.32 9.04 -2.44
CA GLY A 189 10.57 8.36 -1.38
C GLY A 189 9.56 7.32 -1.85
N LEU A 190 9.40 7.06 -3.15
CA LEU A 190 8.65 5.90 -3.63
C LEU A 190 9.56 4.66 -3.60
N ILE A 191 9.32 3.74 -2.67
CA ILE A 191 10.23 2.60 -2.46
C ILE A 191 9.79 1.44 -3.33
N ILE A 192 10.64 1.09 -4.29
CA ILE A 192 10.49 -0.13 -5.07
C ILE A 192 10.98 -1.32 -4.25
N ASP A 193 10.10 -2.28 -4.00
CA ASP A 193 10.54 -3.60 -3.55
C ASP A 193 11.31 -4.26 -4.68
N GLN A 194 12.62 -4.48 -4.49
CA GLN A 194 13.44 -5.20 -5.45
C GLN A 194 13.30 -6.70 -5.19
N PRO A 195 13.28 -7.56 -6.23
CA PRO A 195 13.21 -9.02 -6.08
C PRO A 195 14.50 -9.63 -5.49
N LYS A 196 15.41 -8.82 -4.95
CA LYS A 196 16.59 -9.24 -4.19
C LYS A 196 16.31 -9.36 -2.69
N ASP A 197 15.12 -9.85 -2.35
CA ASP A 197 14.78 -10.12 -0.96
C ASP A 197 15.59 -11.33 -0.48
N LYS A 198 16.45 -11.13 0.54
CA LYS A 198 17.26 -12.19 1.16
C LYS A 198 16.39 -13.39 1.56
N GLN A 199 15.12 -13.14 1.89
CA GLN A 199 14.15 -14.17 2.22
C GLN A 199 13.76 -15.02 1.00
N VAL A 200 13.45 -14.42 -0.15
CA VAL A 200 13.11 -15.16 -1.37
C VAL A 200 14.31 -15.98 -1.85
N LYS A 201 15.53 -15.41 -1.82
CA LYS A 201 16.75 -16.16 -2.14
C LYS A 201 16.98 -17.35 -1.21
N LYS A 202 16.74 -17.18 0.10
CA LYS A 202 16.81 -18.29 1.07
C LYS A 202 15.78 -19.37 0.77
N LEU A 203 14.54 -18.98 0.44
CA LEU A 203 13.48 -19.93 0.10
C LEU A 203 13.78 -20.67 -1.20
N ILE A 204 14.24 -19.97 -2.24
CA ILE A 204 14.71 -20.57 -3.49
C ILE A 204 15.83 -21.58 -3.21
N ALA A 205 16.87 -21.18 -2.47
CA ALA A 205 17.97 -22.06 -2.13
C ALA A 205 17.52 -23.28 -1.30
N MET A 206 16.57 -23.10 -0.39
CA MET A 206 15.97 -24.19 0.39
C MET A 206 15.22 -25.18 -0.51
N PHE A 207 14.37 -24.69 -1.42
CA PHE A 207 13.63 -25.55 -2.34
C PHE A 207 14.53 -26.25 -3.36
N ASP A 208 15.55 -25.55 -3.87
CA ASP A 208 16.57 -26.13 -4.75
C ASP A 208 17.30 -27.27 -4.03
N HIS A 209 17.80 -27.02 -2.82
CA HIS A 209 18.45 -28.05 -2.01
C HIS A 209 17.51 -29.23 -1.69
N MET A 210 16.23 -28.98 -1.38
CA MET A 210 15.25 -30.05 -1.13
C MET A 210 14.99 -30.91 -2.36
N ILE A 211 14.95 -30.31 -3.55
CA ILE A 211 14.79 -31.03 -4.81
C ILE A 211 16.04 -31.85 -5.09
N ASP A 212 17.21 -31.21 -5.09
CA ASP A 212 18.49 -31.86 -5.39
C ASP A 212 18.74 -33.03 -4.43
N PHE A 213 18.51 -32.84 -3.12
CA PHE A 213 18.65 -33.90 -2.11
C PHE A 213 17.68 -35.06 -2.33
N ASN A 214 16.42 -34.80 -2.68
CA ASN A 214 15.47 -35.89 -2.88
C ASN A 214 15.73 -36.65 -4.19
N GLU A 215 16.02 -35.93 -5.28
CA GLU A 215 16.35 -36.52 -6.57
C GLU A 215 17.64 -37.35 -6.48
N SER A 216 18.68 -36.85 -5.80
CA SER A 216 19.94 -37.59 -5.61
C SER A 216 19.77 -38.88 -4.79
N ASN A 217 18.73 -38.95 -3.96
CA ASN A 217 18.43 -40.10 -3.10
C ASN A 217 17.28 -40.97 -3.62
N ASN A 218 16.82 -40.77 -4.87
CA ASN A 218 15.65 -41.44 -5.45
C ASN A 218 14.39 -41.36 -4.55
N LYS A 219 14.21 -40.26 -3.83
CA LYS A 219 13.03 -39.99 -3.00
C LYS A 219 12.01 -39.15 -3.77
N PRO A 220 10.70 -39.41 -3.59
CA PRO A 220 9.67 -38.61 -4.25
C PRO A 220 9.66 -37.17 -3.73
N LEU A 221 9.44 -36.22 -4.64
CA LEU A 221 9.31 -34.80 -4.30
C LEU A 221 7.99 -34.52 -3.58
N SER A 222 8.02 -33.58 -2.62
CA SER A 222 6.78 -33.05 -2.06
C SER A 222 5.97 -32.28 -3.10
N ARG A 223 4.66 -32.14 -2.87
CA ARG A 223 3.76 -31.37 -3.73
C ARG A 223 4.29 -29.95 -3.96
N GLU A 224 4.76 -29.32 -2.90
CA GLU A 224 5.31 -27.97 -2.88
C GLU A 224 6.56 -27.88 -3.76
N CYS A 225 7.46 -28.87 -3.69
CA CYS A 225 8.65 -28.94 -4.55
C CYS A 225 8.29 -29.13 -6.03
N MET A 226 7.32 -29.99 -6.35
CA MET A 226 6.86 -30.18 -7.73
C MET A 226 6.25 -28.90 -8.32
N ILE A 227 5.42 -28.20 -7.54
CA ILE A 227 4.84 -26.91 -7.95
C ILE A 227 5.94 -25.88 -8.17
N TYR A 228 6.86 -25.73 -7.21
CA TYR A 228 8.00 -24.83 -7.35
C TYR A 228 8.83 -25.12 -8.61
N LYS A 229 9.19 -26.39 -8.83
CA LYS A 229 10.01 -26.83 -9.98
C LYS A 229 9.37 -26.41 -11.31
N LYS A 230 8.06 -26.64 -11.49
CA LYS A 230 7.32 -26.24 -12.68
C LYS A 230 7.38 -24.74 -12.97
N TYR A 231 7.23 -23.90 -11.94
CA TYR A 231 7.32 -22.45 -12.11
C TYR A 231 8.76 -21.97 -12.34
N LYS A 232 9.74 -22.64 -11.73
CA LYS A 232 11.17 -22.37 -11.93
C LYS A 232 11.60 -22.66 -13.37
N GLU A 233 11.15 -23.76 -13.96
CA GLU A 233 11.44 -24.14 -15.36
C GLU A 233 11.01 -23.06 -16.36
N ASN A 234 9.89 -22.37 -16.08
CA ASN A 234 9.41 -21.25 -16.90
C ASN A 234 9.99 -19.88 -16.48
N GLY A 235 10.99 -19.84 -15.60
CA GLY A 235 11.61 -18.61 -15.11
C GLY A 235 10.66 -17.71 -14.33
N PHE A 236 9.63 -18.27 -13.68
CA PHE A 236 8.60 -17.55 -12.92
C PHE A 236 7.81 -16.50 -13.72
N LYS A 237 7.79 -16.56 -15.06
CA LYS A 237 7.15 -15.54 -15.93
C LYS A 237 5.70 -15.22 -15.56
N ASP A 238 4.93 -16.21 -15.11
CA ASP A 238 3.50 -16.04 -14.78
C ASP A 238 3.25 -15.67 -13.31
N VAL A 239 4.30 -15.51 -12.50
CA VAL A 239 4.19 -15.22 -11.07
C VAL A 239 4.21 -13.72 -10.82
N LYS A 240 3.01 -13.13 -10.67
CA LYS A 240 2.86 -11.68 -10.39
C LYS A 240 3.57 -11.22 -9.13
N ASN A 241 3.63 -12.06 -8.09
CA ASN A 241 4.38 -11.78 -6.87
C ASN A 241 5.12 -13.02 -6.37
N ILE A 242 6.44 -13.04 -6.58
CA ILE A 242 7.31 -14.14 -6.16
C ILE A 242 7.32 -14.31 -4.65
N HIS A 243 7.24 -13.24 -3.85
CA HIS A 243 7.27 -13.35 -2.39
C HIS A 243 5.98 -13.98 -1.86
N ALA A 244 4.81 -13.56 -2.36
CA ALA A 244 3.53 -14.18 -2.01
C ALA A 244 3.53 -15.66 -2.37
N PHE A 245 3.99 -15.95 -3.60
CA PHE A 245 4.10 -17.31 -4.10
C PHE A 245 5.01 -18.17 -3.22
N MET A 246 6.25 -17.74 -2.96
CA MET A 246 7.20 -18.49 -2.15
C MET A 246 6.71 -18.68 -0.70
N LYS A 247 6.08 -17.66 -0.09
CA LYS A 247 5.44 -17.83 1.23
C LYS A 247 4.29 -18.83 1.18
N SER A 248 3.47 -18.79 0.14
CA SER A 248 2.35 -19.72 0.00
C SER A 248 2.81 -21.16 -0.25
N ILE A 249 3.93 -21.37 -0.96
CA ILE A 249 4.58 -22.69 -1.10
C ILE A 249 5.11 -23.15 0.25
N GLN A 250 5.87 -22.30 0.95
CA GLN A 250 6.41 -22.62 2.26
C GLN A 250 5.31 -22.98 3.28
N ALA A 251 4.17 -22.28 3.22
CA ALA A 251 3.02 -22.52 4.08
C ALA A 251 2.10 -23.66 3.59
N GLY A 252 2.39 -24.30 2.45
CA GLY A 252 1.55 -25.38 1.87
C GLY A 252 0.15 -24.91 1.41
N THR A 253 -0.03 -23.61 1.18
CA THR A 253 -1.34 -23.00 0.84
C THR A 253 -1.53 -22.78 -0.66
N VAL A 254 -0.54 -23.07 -1.50
CA VAL A 254 -0.65 -22.88 -2.96
C VAL A 254 -1.75 -23.71 -3.58
N GLY A 255 -2.65 -23.03 -4.26
CA GLY A 255 -3.81 -23.63 -4.93
C GLY A 255 -4.93 -24.04 -3.99
N ARG A 256 -4.84 -23.77 -2.68
CA ARG A 256 -5.97 -23.93 -1.76
C ARG A 256 -6.89 -22.72 -1.89
N LYS A 257 -8.19 -22.95 -2.12
CA LYS A 257 -9.20 -21.89 -1.94
C LYS A 257 -9.12 -21.44 -0.48
N ARG A 258 -8.94 -20.13 -0.24
CA ARG A 258 -9.04 -19.60 1.12
C ARG A 258 -10.43 -19.98 1.67
N PRO A 259 -10.55 -20.45 2.92
CA PRO A 259 -11.85 -20.43 3.57
C PRO A 259 -12.36 -18.99 3.50
N VAL A 260 -13.62 -18.84 3.08
CA VAL A 260 -14.33 -17.55 3.15
C VAL A 260 -14.20 -17.08 4.59
N LYS A 261 -13.73 -15.85 4.81
CA LYS A 261 -13.74 -15.27 6.16
C LYS A 261 -15.17 -15.40 6.67
N GLU A 262 -15.38 -16.19 7.72
CA GLU A 262 -16.64 -16.11 8.45
C GLU A 262 -16.79 -14.67 8.91
N ASP A 263 -17.89 -14.04 8.51
CA ASP A 263 -18.29 -12.75 9.02
C ASP A 263 -18.40 -12.90 10.54
N ILE A 264 -17.45 -12.32 11.26
CA ILE A 264 -17.53 -12.22 12.72
C ILE A 264 -18.79 -11.38 12.97
N PRO A 265 -19.78 -11.90 13.72
CA PRO A 265 -21.01 -11.14 13.97
C PRO A 265 -20.65 -9.84 14.67
N TYR A 266 -21.02 -8.73 14.06
CA TYR A 266 -20.96 -7.42 14.70
C TYR A 266 -22.03 -7.37 15.78
N GLU A 267 -21.64 -7.56 17.05
CA GLU A 267 -22.47 -7.07 18.15
C GLU A 267 -22.38 -5.54 18.16
N ILE A 268 -23.42 -4.92 17.61
CA ILE A 268 -23.72 -3.51 17.78
C ILE A 268 -24.20 -3.35 19.21
N ILE A 269 -23.35 -2.82 20.10
CA ILE A 269 -23.83 -2.25 21.35
C ILE A 269 -24.27 -0.82 21.02
N LEU A 270 -25.59 -0.62 20.98
CA LEU A 270 -26.27 0.68 20.88
C LEU A 270 -26.02 1.54 22.12
#